data_AF-A0A1Q7IJR9-F1
#
_entry.id   AF-A0A1Q7IJR9-F1
#
_cell.length_a   1.000
_cell.length_b   1.000
_cell.length_c   1.000
_cell.angle_alpha   90.00
_cell.angle_beta   90.00
_cell.angle_gamma   90.00
#
_symmetry.space_group_name_H-M   'P 1'
#
loop_
_entity.id
_entity.type
_entity.pdbx_description
1 polymer ?
#
loop_
_entity_poly.entity_id
_entity_poly.type
_entity_poly.pdbx_seq_one_letter_code
_entity_poly.pdbx_strand_id
1 'polypeptide(L)'
;MGMFVINQRVRVKIENPGPNRRVPDYVRGKLGVIVGVHGTVPNYSHDHSENWGPLYSVLFGVQAPDSHSKEKIIVDIHESWLVDAITPSWRCARMGWRQGHPILNMVNPGGPTSSV
;
A
#
# COMPACT_ATOMS: atom_id res chain seq x y z
N MET A 1 7.15 17.18 -3.39
CA MET A 1 6.75 16.72 -2.04
C MET A 1 5.84 15.52 -2.20
N GLY A 2 5.98 14.52 -1.35
CA GLY A 2 5.17 13.32 -1.42
C GLY A 2 3.82 13.47 -0.70
N MET A 3 2.92 12.52 -0.92
CA MET A 3 1.52 12.58 -0.48
C MET A 3 1.27 12.08 0.94
N PHE A 4 2.21 11.37 1.56
CA PHE A 4 2.04 10.78 2.88
C PHE A 4 2.77 11.58 3.98
N VAL A 5 2.22 11.56 5.19
CA VAL A 5 2.79 12.25 6.36
C VAL A 5 3.08 11.29 7.52
N ILE A 6 3.95 11.69 8.44
CA ILE A 6 4.26 10.92 9.65
C ILE A 6 2.96 10.62 10.44
N ASN A 7 2.88 9.42 11.02
CA ASN A 7 1.73 8.85 11.72
C ASN A 7 0.52 8.47 10.84
N GLN A 8 0.59 8.67 9.52
CA GLN A 8 -0.46 8.21 8.61
C GLN A 8 -0.41 6.69 8.47
N ARG A 9 -1.59 6.05 8.49
CA ARG A 9 -1.74 4.62 8.19
C ARG A 9 -1.74 4.42 6.69
N VAL A 10 -0.93 3.46 6.24
CA VAL A 10 -0.81 3.10 4.83
C VAL A 10 -0.91 1.60 4.66
N ARG A 11 -1.23 1.16 3.45
CA ARG A 11 -1.15 -0.23 3.04
C ARG A 11 -0.16 -0.37 1.90
N VAL A 12 0.69 -1.38 1.98
CA VAL A 12 1.57 -1.75 0.87
C VAL A 12 0.74 -2.49 -0.17
N LYS A 13 0.87 -2.12 -1.44
CA LYS A 13 0.22 -2.83 -2.54
C LYS A 13 0.67 -4.29 -2.59
N ILE A 14 -0.22 -5.19 -3.00
CA ILE A 14 0.11 -6.61 -3.22
C ILE A 14 0.98 -6.75 -4.48
N GLU A 15 0.63 -5.99 -5.51
CA GLU A 15 1.35 -5.92 -6.78
C GLU A 15 1.52 -4.46 -7.19
N ASN A 16 2.64 -4.15 -7.83
CA ASN A 16 2.87 -2.86 -8.43
C ASN A 16 3.49 -3.09 -9.83
N PRO A 17 2.74 -2.80 -10.92
CA PRO A 17 3.27 -2.95 -12.28
C PRO A 17 4.31 -1.88 -12.63
N GLY A 18 4.60 -0.95 -11.72
CA GLY A 18 5.61 0.08 -11.89
C GLY A 18 7.05 -0.45 -11.96
N PRO A 19 8.00 0.43 -12.32
CA PRO A 19 9.40 0.06 -12.56
C PRO A 19 10.13 -0.42 -11.30
N ASN A 20 9.75 0.09 -10.13
CA ASN A 20 10.36 -0.30 -8.87
C ASN A 20 9.82 -1.65 -8.38
N ARG A 21 10.64 -2.71 -8.45
CA ARG A 21 10.32 -4.05 -7.92
C ARG A 21 10.91 -4.34 -6.54
N ARG A 22 11.57 -3.38 -5.89
CA ARG A 22 12.39 -3.57 -4.69
C ARG A 22 11.61 -3.63 -3.35
N VAL A 23 10.31 -3.91 -3.38
CA VAL A 23 9.53 -4.09 -2.15
C VAL A 23 9.47 -5.57 -1.77
N PRO A 24 9.97 -5.96 -0.58
CA PRO A 24 9.98 -7.35 -0.14
C PRO A 24 8.59 -7.97 -0.02
N ASP A 25 8.45 -9.26 -0.34
CA ASP A 25 7.15 -9.95 -0.33
C ASP A 25 6.49 -9.95 1.05
N TYR A 26 7.28 -10.05 2.13
CA TYR A 26 6.75 -10.13 3.49
C TYR A 26 6.07 -8.85 3.99
N VAL A 27 6.20 -7.71 3.30
CA VAL A 27 5.45 -6.47 3.63
C VAL A 27 4.29 -6.20 2.68
N ARG A 28 4.19 -6.91 1.55
CA ARG A 28 3.13 -6.68 0.55
C ARG A 28 1.76 -6.99 1.14
N GLY A 29 0.79 -6.13 0.87
CA GLY A 29 -0.57 -6.22 1.40
C GLY A 29 -0.72 -5.89 2.89
N LYS A 30 0.37 -5.64 3.63
CA LYS A 30 0.32 -5.33 5.07
C LYS A 30 -0.01 -3.86 5.34
N LEU A 31 -0.66 -3.65 6.49
CA LEU A 31 -0.92 -2.33 7.05
C LEU A 31 0.29 -1.86 7.86
N GLY A 32 0.72 -0.63 7.65
CA GLY A 32 1.81 0.01 8.38
C GLY A 32 1.51 1.46 8.73
N VAL A 33 2.44 2.09 9.42
CA VAL A 33 2.38 3.52 9.80
C VAL A 33 3.63 4.22 9.31
N ILE A 34 3.49 5.38 8.67
CA ILE A 34 4.62 6.21 8.28
C ILE A 34 5.33 6.74 9.53
N VAL A 35 6.63 6.50 9.64
CA VAL A 35 7.48 7.01 10.73
C VAL A 35 8.58 7.95 10.24
N GLY A 36 8.80 8.03 8.93
CA GLY A 36 9.76 8.94 8.31
C GLY A 36 9.38 9.32 6.88
N VAL A 37 9.67 10.56 6.51
CA VAL A 37 9.47 11.11 5.15
C VAL A 37 10.82 11.61 4.66
N HIS A 38 11.41 10.91 3.70
CA HIS A 38 12.72 11.27 3.15
C HIS A 38 12.62 12.16 1.91
N GLY A 39 11.41 12.29 1.35
CA GLY A 39 11.19 13.02 0.10
C GLY A 39 11.78 12.27 -1.10
N THR A 40 11.97 12.98 -2.20
CA THR A 40 12.58 12.41 -3.41
C THR A 40 14.05 12.17 -3.16
N VAL A 41 14.46 10.90 -3.11
CA VAL A 41 15.87 10.54 -3.02
C VAL A 41 16.52 10.83 -4.38
N PRO A 42 17.55 11.69 -4.44
CA PRO A 42 18.20 12.01 -5.70
C PRO A 42 18.84 10.76 -6.30
N ASN A 43 18.82 10.72 -7.64
CA ASN A 43 19.24 9.56 -8.42
C ASN A 43 20.71 9.20 -8.12
N TYR A 44 20.95 8.15 -7.35
CA TYR A 44 22.28 7.57 -7.26
C TYR A 44 22.50 6.80 -8.56
N SER A 45 23.21 7.45 -9.49
CA SER A 45 23.47 7.01 -10.88
C SER A 45 24.23 5.68 -11.01
N HIS A 46 24.32 4.88 -9.95
CA HIS A 46 25.12 3.67 -9.90
C HIS A 46 24.28 2.39 -10.01
N ASP A 47 23.00 2.40 -9.61
CA ASP A 47 22.18 1.18 -9.60
C ASP A 47 20.91 1.27 -10.47
N HIS A 48 20.26 2.44 -10.60
CA HIS A 48 19.07 2.63 -11.43
C HIS A 48 19.00 4.05 -11.97
N SER A 49 18.57 4.24 -13.21
CA SER A 49 18.37 5.57 -13.79
C SER A 49 16.96 6.14 -13.54
N GLU A 50 16.05 5.32 -13.02
CA GLU A 50 14.62 5.61 -12.93
C GLU A 50 14.27 6.36 -11.64
N ASN A 51 13.48 7.44 -11.80
CA ASN A 51 12.91 8.14 -10.65
C ASN A 51 11.73 7.36 -10.09
N TRP A 52 11.90 6.76 -8.91
CA TRP A 52 10.85 6.00 -8.22
C TRP A 52 9.97 6.84 -7.30
N GLY A 53 10.18 8.16 -7.28
CA GLY A 53 9.42 9.10 -6.47
C GLY A 53 9.85 9.12 -4.99
N PRO A 54 9.06 9.77 -4.12
CA PRO A 54 9.39 9.94 -2.72
C PRO A 54 9.59 8.62 -1.97
N LEU A 55 10.52 8.61 -1.01
CA LEU A 55 10.81 7.47 -0.13
C LEU A 55 10.29 7.74 1.30
N TYR A 56 9.71 6.71 1.91
CA TYR A 56 9.15 6.75 3.25
C TYR A 56 9.62 5.58 4.10
N SER A 57 9.84 5.81 5.39
CA SER A 57 10.02 4.73 6.36
C SER A 57 8.68 4.31 6.93
N VAL A 58 8.34 3.03 6.80
CA VAL A 58 7.06 2.46 7.25
C VAL A 58 7.30 1.42 8.34
N LEU A 59 6.63 1.62 9.48
CA LEU A 59 6.67 0.72 10.63
C LEU A 59 5.58 -0.35 10.52
N PHE A 60 5.98 -1.61 10.63
CA PHE A 60 5.08 -2.77 10.66
C PHE A 60 5.23 -3.52 11.98
N GLY A 61 4.12 -3.98 12.53
CA GLY A 61 4.14 -5.00 13.58
C GLY A 61 4.43 -6.37 12.98
N VAL A 62 5.24 -7.17 13.67
CA VAL A 62 5.46 -8.57 13.30
C VAL A 62 4.34 -9.42 13.92
N GLN A 63 3.39 -9.87 13.11
CA GLN A 63 2.43 -10.90 13.51
C GLN A 63 2.86 -12.20 12.85
N ALA A 64 3.56 -13.04 13.60
CA ALA A 64 3.68 -14.47 13.30
C ALA A 64 2.47 -15.19 13.96
N PRO A 65 1.95 -16.27 13.36
CA PRO A 65 0.70 -16.94 13.80
C PRO A 65 0.63 -17.25 15.30
N ASP A 66 1.79 -17.47 15.94
CA ASP A 66 1.89 -17.85 17.36
C ASP A 66 2.76 -16.88 18.18
N SER A 67 3.03 -15.68 17.67
CA SER A 67 3.99 -14.76 18.27
C SER A 67 3.32 -13.74 19.20
N HIS A 68 3.69 -13.77 20.49
CA HIS A 68 3.46 -12.68 21.45
C HIS A 68 4.49 -11.54 21.31
N SER A 69 5.35 -11.57 20.29
CA SER A 69 6.40 -10.58 20.15
C SER A 69 5.81 -9.20 19.86
N LYS A 70 6.35 -8.18 20.53
CA LYS A 70 6.09 -6.76 20.24
C LYS A 70 7.11 -6.22 19.23
N GLU A 71 7.78 -7.11 18.50
CA GLU A 71 8.79 -6.74 17.53
C GLU A 71 8.17 -5.95 16.40
N LYS A 72 8.93 -4.96 15.95
CA LYS A 72 8.54 -4.08 14.86
C LYS A 72 9.69 -3.97 13.90
N ILE A 73 9.35 -3.88 12.63
CA ILE A 73 10.32 -3.64 11.56
C ILE A 73 10.00 -2.31 10.90
N ILE A 74 11.05 -1.60 10.51
CA ILE A 74 10.95 -0.40 9.69
C ILE A 74 11.49 -0.77 8.31
N VAL A 75 10.71 -0.47 7.27
CA VAL A 75 11.10 -0.71 5.88
C VAL A 75 10.94 0.57 5.10
N ASP A 76 11.95 0.91 4.31
CA ASP A 76 11.90 2.05 3.40
C ASP A 76 11.21 1.67 2.09
N ILE A 77 10.15 2.40 1.76
CA ILE A 77 9.24 2.08 0.64
C ILE A 77 8.95 3.35 -0.15
N HIS A 78 9.05 3.26 -1.48
CA HIS A 78 8.71 4.37 -2.37
C HIS A 78 7.19 4.55 -2.49
N GLU A 79 6.76 5.80 -2.71
CA GLU A 79 5.36 6.23 -2.77
C GLU A 79 4.48 5.36 -3.68
N SER A 80 5.01 4.93 -4.83
CA SER A 80 4.27 4.13 -5.81
C SER A 80 3.76 2.80 -5.27
N TRP A 81 4.32 2.29 -4.18
CA TRP A 81 3.91 1.06 -3.51
C TRP A 81 2.92 1.24 -2.37
N LEU A 82 2.64 2.48 -2.00
CA LEU A 82 1.78 2.80 -0.86
C LEU A 82 0.41 3.26 -1.36
N VAL A 83 -0.61 2.93 -0.58
CA VAL A 83 -1.95 3.50 -0.69
C VAL A 83 -2.42 3.90 0.69
N ASP A 84 -3.31 4.88 0.76
CA ASP A 84 -3.95 5.25 2.01
C ASP A 84 -4.74 4.05 2.57
N ALA A 85 -4.50 3.69 3.83
CA ALA A 85 -5.21 2.60 4.48
C ALA A 85 -6.71 2.86 4.66
N ILE A 86 -7.13 4.13 4.62
CA ILE A 86 -8.54 4.52 4.70
C ILE A 86 -9.24 4.33 3.36
N THR A 87 -8.49 4.25 2.25
CA THR A 87 -9.07 3.97 0.94
C THR A 87 -9.45 2.49 0.85
N PRO A 88 -10.74 2.14 0.72
CA PRO A 88 -11.15 0.76 0.57
C PRO A 88 -10.57 0.20 -0.74
N SER A 89 -10.01 -1.00 -0.69
CA SER A 89 -9.42 -1.72 -1.84
C SER A 89 -10.39 -1.88 -3.03
N TRP A 90 -11.68 -1.65 -2.83
CA TRP A 90 -12.72 -1.69 -3.86
C TRP A 90 -12.70 -0.51 -4.83
N ARG A 91 -12.02 0.60 -4.52
CA ARG A 91 -11.84 1.72 -5.47
C ARG A 91 -10.84 1.44 -6.60
N CYS A 92 -10.18 0.28 -6.60
CA CYS A 92 -9.37 -0.20 -7.73
C CYS A 92 -10.18 -0.97 -8.79
N ALA A 93 -11.50 -1.14 -8.64
CA ALA A 93 -12.35 -1.72 -9.68
C ALA A 93 -12.65 -0.67 -10.77
N ARG A 94 -11.89 -0.73 -11.87
CA ARG A 94 -12.22 -0.29 -13.24
C ARG A 94 -13.15 0.93 -13.33
N MET A 95 -12.57 2.10 -13.60
CA MET A 95 -13.32 3.29 -14.04
C MET A 95 -13.88 3.04 -15.46
N GLY A 96 -15.02 2.34 -15.53
CA GLY A 96 -15.79 2.17 -16.76
C GLY A 96 -16.82 3.28 -16.88
N TRP A 97 -16.71 4.10 -17.92
CA TRP A 97 -17.68 5.15 -18.22
C TRP A 97 -18.89 4.56 -18.95
N ARG A 98 -20.10 4.70 -18.41
CA ARG A 98 -21.34 4.73 -19.19
C ARG A 98 -22.29 5.79 -18.62
N GLN A 99 -22.56 6.80 -19.46
CA GLN A 99 -23.58 7.85 -19.35
C GLN A 99 -23.84 8.46 -17.94
N GLY A 100 -22.96 9.37 -17.53
CA GLY A 100 -23.38 10.63 -16.88
C GLY A 100 -23.82 10.64 -15.42
N HIS A 101 -23.96 9.53 -14.70
CA HIS A 101 -24.33 9.55 -13.27
C HIS A 101 -23.56 8.50 -12.44
N PRO A 102 -23.08 8.81 -11.22
CA PRO A 102 -22.47 7.81 -10.35
C PRO A 102 -23.55 6.92 -9.73
N ILE A 103 -23.61 5.66 -10.15
CA ILE A 103 -24.44 4.62 -9.52
C ILE A 103 -23.50 3.69 -8.74
N LEU A 104 -23.62 3.68 -7.41
CA LEU A 104 -22.91 2.74 -6.54
C LEU A 104 -23.57 1.37 -6.63
N ASN A 105 -23.15 0.52 -7.57
CA ASN A 105 -23.56 -0.88 -7.58
C ASN A 105 -22.70 -1.68 -6.58
N MET A 106 -23.25 -1.91 -5.39
CA MET A 106 -22.73 -2.87 -4.42
C MET A 106 -22.91 -4.30 -4.96
N VAL A 107 -21.84 -4.92 -5.44
CA VAL A 107 -21.79 -6.38 -5.59
C VAL A 107 -21.10 -6.93 -4.35
N ASN A 108 -21.88 -7.56 -3.46
CA ASN A 108 -21.40 -8.21 -2.25
C ASN A 108 -20.95 -9.65 -2.59
N PRO A 109 -19.67 -10.03 -2.42
CA PRO A 109 -19.26 -11.41 -2.58
C PRO A 109 -19.43 -12.15 -1.24
N GLY A 110 -20.50 -12.95 -1.14
CA GLY A 110 -20.59 -14.06 -0.18
C GLY A 110 -21.25 -13.74 1.16
N GLY A 111 -22.55 -14.05 1.25
CA GLY A 111 -23.21 -14.43 2.51
C GLY A 111 -23.63 -15.89 2.43
N PRO A 112 -23.61 -16.65 3.53
CA PRO A 112 -23.86 -18.10 3.53
C PRO A 112 -25.32 -18.41 3.21
N THR A 113 -25.55 -19.36 2.32
CA THR A 113 -26.85 -20.01 2.17
C THR A 113 -27.04 -20.93 3.38
N SER A 114 -27.76 -20.45 4.39
CA SER A 114 -28.48 -21.33 5.31
C SER A 114 -29.86 -21.58 4.73
N SER A 115 -30.18 -22.83 4.43
CA SER A 115 -31.56 -23.29 4.37
C SER A 115 -31.60 -24.74 4.86
N VAL A 116 -32.36 -24.94 5.93
CA VAL A 116 -33.02 -26.19 6.31
C VAL A 116 -34.10 -26.48 5.26
#